data_AF-A0A2V8T7Z4-F1
#
_entry.id   AF-A0A2V8T7Z4-F1
#
_cell.length_a   1.000
_cell.length_b   1.000
_cell.length_c   1.000
_cell.angle_alpha   90.00
_cell.angle_beta   90.00
_cell.angle_gamma   90.00
#
_symmetry.space_group_name_H-M   'P 1'
#
loop_
_entity.id
_entity.type
_entity.pdbx_description
1 polymer ?
#
loop_
_entity_poly.entity_id
_entity_poly.type
_entity_poly.pdbx_seq_one_letter_code
_entity_poly.pdbx_strand_id
1 'polypeptide(L)'
;MGAAIAMLASARLQNADVRFCFLGHCLSESVRGLIAEEGKPPSGRLLSIREESDESTARCSPWKDETKPGSQLVAREIVIRTGLSHGFLYRPLPEWVGPVAEWAASNPRP
;
A
#
# COMPACT_ATOMS: atom_id res chain seq x y z
N MET A 1 3.85 -4.61 -10.73
CA MET A 1 2.87 -5.74 -10.78
C MET A 1 2.60 -6.37 -9.42
N GLY A 2 3.61 -6.73 -8.61
CA GLY A 2 3.39 -7.40 -7.31
C GLY A 2 2.41 -6.66 -6.37
N ALA A 3 2.47 -5.33 -6.32
CA ALA A 3 1.55 -4.52 -5.52
C ALA A 3 0.07 -4.73 -5.91
N ALA A 4 -0.24 -4.79 -7.21
CA ALA A 4 -1.61 -5.02 -7.69
C ALA A 4 -2.13 -6.41 -7.28
N ILE A 5 -1.29 -7.45 -7.39
CA ILE A 5 -1.64 -8.81 -6.96
C ILE A 5 -1.90 -8.84 -5.45
N ALA A 6 -1.05 -8.18 -4.65
CA ALA A 6 -1.22 -8.13 -3.21
C ALA A 6 -2.49 -7.35 -2.80
N MET A 7 -2.84 -6.28 -3.53
CA MET A 7 -4.10 -5.58 -3.30
C MET A 7 -5.32 -6.43 -3.66
N LEU A 8 -5.27 -7.15 -4.78
CA LEU A 8 -6.31 -8.10 -5.15
C LEU A 8 -6.48 -9.19 -4.08
N ALA A 9 -5.36 -9.71 -3.57
CA ALA A 9 -5.37 -10.65 -2.45
C ALA A 9 -6.02 -10.04 -1.21
N SER A 10 -5.70 -8.78 -0.85
CA SER A 10 -6.34 -8.04 0.24
C SER A 10 -7.86 -7.92 0.07
N ALA A 11 -8.33 -7.53 -1.11
CA ALA A 11 -9.76 -7.42 -1.41
C ALA A 11 -10.48 -8.77 -1.45
N ARG A 12 -9.80 -9.86 -1.84
CA ARG A 12 -10.42 -11.19 -1.85
C ARG A 12 -10.40 -11.87 -0.49
N LEU A 13 -9.32 -11.73 0.27
CA LEU A 13 -9.14 -12.38 1.56
C LEU A 13 -10.04 -11.80 2.65
N GLN A 14 -10.33 -10.49 2.60
CA GLN A 14 -11.22 -9.81 3.56
C GLN A 14 -10.85 -10.06 5.04
N ASN A 15 -9.56 -10.15 5.35
CA ASN A 15 -9.06 -10.39 6.69
C ASN A 15 -8.37 -9.13 7.25
N ALA A 16 -8.96 -8.56 8.30
CA ALA A 16 -8.50 -7.35 8.95
C ALA A 16 -7.14 -7.49 9.67
N ASP A 17 -6.74 -8.72 10.00
CA ASP A 17 -5.51 -8.99 10.74
C ASP A 17 -4.29 -9.14 9.85
N VAL A 18 -4.49 -9.30 8.54
CA VAL A 18 -3.39 -9.43 7.59
C VAL A 18 -2.80 -8.06 7.26
N ARG A 19 -1.47 -8.00 7.31
CA ARG A 19 -0.68 -6.84 6.91
C ARG A 19 -0.21 -6.99 5.48
N PHE A 20 -0.53 -6.01 4.66
CA PHE A 20 -0.07 -5.90 3.28
C PHE A 20 0.92 -4.75 3.17
N CYS A 21 1.93 -4.92 2.32
CA CYS A 21 2.83 -3.86 1.91
C CYS A 21 2.86 -3.75 0.39
N PHE A 22 2.73 -2.53 -0.11
CA PHE A 22 2.77 -2.19 -1.53
C PHE A 22 3.93 -1.24 -1.76
N LEU A 23 4.81 -1.59 -2.69
CA LEU A 23 5.95 -0.77 -3.05
C LEU A 23 5.78 -0.26 -4.49
N GLY A 24 6.06 1.02 -4.71
CA GLY A 24 5.98 1.65 -6.03
C GLY A 24 4.57 1.59 -6.60
N HIS A 25 3.57 1.92 -5.77
CA HIS A 25 2.16 1.77 -6.14
C HIS A 25 1.29 2.95 -5.73
N CYS A 26 0.31 3.26 -6.57
CA CYS A 26 -0.62 4.37 -6.40
C CYS A 26 -1.88 3.91 -5.67
N LEU A 27 -1.98 4.09 -4.35
CA LEU A 27 -3.17 3.61 -3.63
C LEU A 27 -4.48 4.25 -4.11
N SER A 28 -4.50 5.57 -4.33
CA SER A 28 -5.72 6.30 -4.69
C SER A 28 -6.37 5.80 -5.97
N GLU A 29 -5.58 5.57 -7.02
CA GLU A 29 -6.09 5.10 -8.30
C GLU A 29 -6.38 3.60 -8.27
N SER A 30 -5.48 2.84 -7.63
CA SER A 30 -5.54 1.39 -7.70
C SER A 30 -6.65 0.81 -6.83
N VAL A 31 -6.97 1.43 -5.69
CA VAL A 31 -8.15 1.06 -4.88
C VAL A 31 -9.45 1.33 -5.65
N ARG A 32 -9.53 2.46 -6.36
CA ARG A 32 -10.70 2.79 -7.19
C ARG A 32 -10.91 1.77 -8.30
N GLY A 33 -9.84 1.43 -9.03
CA GLY A 33 -9.87 0.39 -10.06
C GLY A 33 -10.28 -0.97 -9.49
N LEU A 34 -9.68 -1.37 -8.36
CA LEU A 34 -10.00 -2.63 -7.69
C LEU A 34 -11.47 -2.73 -7.27
N ILE A 35 -12.05 -1.66 -6.73
CA ILE A 35 -13.48 -1.63 -6.37
C ILE A 35 -14.35 -1.78 -7.61
N ALA A 36 -13.99 -1.14 -8.72
CA ALA A 36 -14.73 -1.26 -9.97
C ALA A 36 -14.70 -2.69 -10.54
N GLU A 37 -13.58 -3.41 -10.38
CA GLU A 37 -13.40 -4.78 -10.88
C GLU A 37 -13.98 -5.85 -9.93
N GLU A 38 -13.72 -5.76 -8.63
CA GLU A 38 -14.07 -6.79 -7.64
C GLU A 38 -15.39 -6.50 -6.89
N GLY A 39 -15.94 -5.30 -7.04
CA GLY A 39 -17.16 -4.85 -6.35
C GLY A 39 -16.99 -4.63 -4.84
N LYS A 40 -15.75 -4.68 -4.32
CA LYS A 40 -15.43 -4.55 -2.90
C LYS A 40 -14.07 -3.88 -2.67
N PRO A 41 -13.90 -3.14 -1.56
CA PRO A 41 -12.62 -2.51 -1.22
C PRO A 41 -11.61 -3.53 -0.69
N PRO A 42 -10.31 -3.16 -0.64
CA PRO A 42 -9.32 -3.92 0.11
C PRO A 42 -9.66 -3.97 1.61
N SER A 43 -9.11 -4.96 2.30
CA SER A 43 -9.25 -5.17 3.75
C SER A 43 -7.90 -5.50 4.39
N GLY A 44 -7.79 -5.34 5.70
CA GLY A 44 -6.55 -5.53 6.43
C GLY A 44 -5.84 -4.23 6.75
N ARG A 45 -4.53 -4.35 6.97
CA ARG A 45 -3.66 -3.24 7.29
C ARG A 45 -2.72 -3.02 6.13
N LEU A 46 -2.83 -1.88 5.47
CA LEU A 46 -2.10 -1.53 4.26
C LEU A 46 -0.95 -0.57 4.57
N LEU A 47 0.24 -0.91 4.13
CA LEU A 47 1.36 0.03 4.01
C LEU A 47 1.63 0.26 2.53
N SER A 48 1.66 1.51 2.09
CA SER A 48 2.18 1.88 0.78
C SER A 48 3.46 2.67 0.94
N ILE A 49 4.48 2.32 0.18
CA ILE A 49 5.73 3.08 0.06
C ILE A 49 5.94 3.42 -1.40
N ARG A 50 6.04 4.71 -1.71
CA ARG A 50 6.34 5.22 -3.05
C ARG A 50 7.51 6.17 -3.03
N GLU A 51 8.15 6.32 -4.18
CA GLU A 51 9.31 7.19 -4.34
C GLU A 51 8.87 8.46 -5.09
N GLU A 52 9.33 9.62 -4.62
CA GLU A 52 8.86 10.93 -5.12
C GLU A 52 9.22 11.18 -6.60
N SER A 53 10.36 10.68 -7.06
CA SER A 53 10.85 10.75 -8.45
C SER A 53 10.37 9.59 -9.35
N ASP A 54 9.57 8.66 -8.86
CA ASP A 54 8.94 7.61 -9.67
C ASP A 54 7.77 8.20 -10.43
N GLU A 55 7.96 8.60 -11.69
CA GLU A 55 6.92 9.21 -12.53
C GLU A 55 5.65 8.34 -12.63
N SER A 56 5.78 7.03 -12.47
CA SER A 56 4.65 6.08 -12.47
C SER A 56 3.71 6.26 -11.28
N THR A 57 4.20 6.87 -10.19
CA THR A 57 3.44 7.08 -8.95
C THR A 57 3.55 8.50 -8.37
N ALA A 58 4.38 9.37 -8.94
CA ALA A 58 4.65 10.72 -8.45
C ALA A 58 3.40 11.60 -8.45
N ARG A 59 2.49 11.38 -9.42
CA ARG A 59 1.25 12.14 -9.58
C ARG A 59 0.09 11.64 -8.71
N CYS A 60 0.31 10.58 -7.95
CA CYS A 60 -0.72 10.02 -7.10
C CYS A 60 -1.12 11.01 -6.01
N SER A 61 -2.41 11.28 -5.94
CA SER A 61 -2.97 11.98 -4.80
C SER A 61 -2.79 11.11 -3.56
N PRO A 62 -2.44 11.69 -2.39
CA PRO A 62 -2.44 10.95 -1.15
C PRO A 62 -3.78 10.24 -0.98
N TRP A 63 -3.73 8.95 -0.68
CA TRP A 63 -4.96 8.18 -0.49
C TRP A 63 -5.73 8.73 0.71
N LYS A 64 -6.99 9.07 0.49
CA LYS A 64 -7.94 9.36 1.54
C LYS A 64 -8.73 8.09 1.77
N ASP A 65 -8.76 7.63 3.01
CA ASP A 65 -9.58 6.49 3.36
C ASP A 65 -11.06 6.88 3.18
N GLU A 66 -11.65 6.43 2.08
CA GLU A 66 -13.06 6.62 1.74
C GLU A 66 -13.93 5.47 2.28
N THR A 67 -13.38 4.59 3.12
CA THR A 67 -14.15 3.47 3.66
C THR A 67 -15.22 3.92 4.64
N LYS A 68 -16.30 3.12 4.71
CA LYS A 68 -17.47 3.43 5.53
C LYS A 68 -17.10 3.49 7.03
N PRO A 69 -17.83 4.29 7.84
CA PRO A 69 -17.73 4.20 9.30
C PRO A 69 -17.90 2.75 9.77
N GLY A 70 -16.94 2.25 10.56
CA GLY A 70 -16.86 0.84 10.99
C GLY A 70 -15.99 -0.06 10.11
N SER A 71 -15.38 0.47 9.05
CA SER A 71 -14.32 -0.19 8.30
C SER A 71 -13.13 -0.52 9.20
N GLN A 72 -12.63 -1.75 9.09
CA GLN A 72 -11.41 -2.19 9.77
C GLN A 72 -10.16 -1.95 8.92
N LEU A 73 -10.29 -1.21 7.80
CA LEU A 73 -9.18 -0.85 6.95
C LEU A 73 -8.29 0.16 7.69
N VAL A 74 -7.01 -0.19 7.83
CA VAL A 74 -5.98 0.75 8.29
C VAL A 74 -5.03 0.93 7.14
N ALA A 75 -4.81 2.15 6.64
CA ALA A 75 -3.71 2.38 5.71
C ALA A 75 -2.78 3.49 6.14
N ARG A 76 -1.52 3.32 5.75
CA ARG A 76 -0.45 4.30 5.87
C ARG A 76 0.27 4.42 4.55
N GLU A 77 0.56 5.64 4.11
CA GLU A 77 1.42 5.92 2.97
C GLU A 77 2.73 6.56 3.45
N ILE A 78 3.84 6.13 2.88
CA ILE A 78 5.17 6.71 3.06
C ILE A 78 5.69 7.13 1.68
N VAL A 79 6.19 8.36 1.59
CA VAL A 79 6.88 8.86 0.40
C VAL A 79 8.36 9.00 0.72
N ILE A 80 9.20 8.23 0.04
CA ILE A 80 10.66 8.27 0.18
C ILE A 80 11.28 9.12 -0.94
N ARG A 81 12.48 9.64 -0.71
CA ARG A 81 13.18 10.57 -1.62
C ARG A 81 14.58 10.08 -1.92
N THR A 82 14.68 8.95 -2.62
CA THR A 82 15.97 8.33 -2.93
C THR A 82 16.53 8.82 -4.26
N GLY A 83 15.70 9.44 -5.12
CA GLY A 83 16.10 9.86 -6.47
C GLY A 83 16.35 8.70 -7.42
N LEU A 84 15.85 7.50 -7.08
CA LEU A 84 16.07 6.27 -7.85
C LEU A 84 14.89 5.94 -8.77
N SER A 85 13.90 6.83 -8.86
CA SER A 85 12.66 6.61 -9.59
C SER A 85 12.04 5.25 -9.23
N HIS A 86 11.41 4.57 -10.19
CA HIS A 86 10.85 3.22 -9.99
C HIS A 86 11.88 2.18 -9.53
N GLY A 87 13.18 2.42 -9.77
CA GLY A 87 14.27 1.51 -9.47
C GLY A 87 14.62 1.36 -7.98
N PHE A 88 14.00 2.14 -7.08
CA PHE A 88 14.24 2.06 -5.63
C PHE A 88 13.95 0.66 -5.03
N LEU A 89 13.14 -0.13 -5.74
CA LEU A 89 12.68 -1.47 -5.38
C LEU A 89 13.73 -2.56 -5.63
N TYR A 90 14.70 -2.33 -6.53
CA TYR A 90 15.63 -3.37 -6.97
C TYR A 90 16.78 -3.63 -5.99
N ARG A 91 16.86 -2.84 -4.92
CA ARG A 91 17.85 -3.01 -3.85
C ARG A 91 17.15 -2.90 -2.49
N PRO A 92 17.62 -3.63 -1.47
CA PRO A 92 17.09 -3.53 -0.11
C PRO A 92 17.57 -2.23 0.54
N LEU A 93 16.92 -1.12 0.20
CA LEU A 93 17.27 0.20 0.75
C LEU A 93 16.68 0.34 2.16
N PRO A 94 17.44 0.87 3.14
CA PRO A 94 16.95 1.09 4.49
C PRO A 94 15.62 1.86 4.56
N GLU A 95 15.43 2.81 3.63
CA GLU A 95 14.28 3.71 3.52
C GLU A 95 12.96 2.97 3.30
N TRP A 96 12.98 1.77 2.73
CA TRP A 96 11.78 0.94 2.59
C TRP A 96 11.89 -0.38 3.37
N VAL A 97 13.07 -0.99 3.48
CA VAL A 97 13.23 -2.27 4.21
C VAL A 97 12.91 -2.11 5.69
N GLY A 98 13.41 -1.04 6.32
CA GLY A 98 13.15 -0.76 7.75
C GLY A 98 11.65 -0.62 8.04
N PRO A 99 10.93 0.31 7.37
CA PRO A 99 9.50 0.46 7.54
C PRO A 99 8.70 -0.82 7.25
N VAL A 100 9.10 -1.62 6.25
CA VAL A 100 8.44 -2.90 5.94
C VAL A 100 8.63 -3.93 7.06
N ALA A 101 9.86 -4.06 7.57
CA ALA A 101 10.16 -4.98 8.65
C ALA A 101 9.41 -4.59 9.94
N GLU A 102 9.40 -3.31 10.27
CA GLU A 102 8.63 -2.76 11.40
C GLU A 102 7.13 -2.99 11.23
N TRP A 103 6.60 -2.77 10.03
CA TRP A 103 5.20 -3.01 9.71
C TRP A 103 4.83 -4.48 9.92
N ALA A 104 5.63 -5.40 9.36
CA ALA A 104 5.42 -6.83 9.49
C ALA A 104 5.49 -7.30 10.95
N ALA A 105 6.42 -6.76 11.74
CA ALA A 105 6.65 -7.12 13.14
C ALA A 105 5.70 -6.43 14.13
N SER A 106 4.97 -5.38 13.72
CA SER A 106 4.05 -4.68 14.61
C SER A 106 3.02 -5.66 15.18
N ASN A 107 2.77 -5.63 16.49
CA ASN A 107 1.68 -6.42 17.06
C ASN A 107 0.33 -5.75 16.74
N PRO A 108 -0.76 -6.52 16.55
CA PRO A 108 -2.08 -5.92 16.61
C PRO A 108 -2.19 -5.25 17.98
N ARG A 109 -2.53 -3.95 18.03
CA ARG A 109 -2.91 -3.37 19.32
C ARG A 109 -4.11 -4.18 19.84
N PRO A 110 -4.09 -4.62 21.10
CA PRO A 110 -5.20 -5.34 21.70
C PRO A 110 -6.49 -4.52 21.66
#